data_AF-A0A849PKG0-F1
#
_entry.id   AF-A0A849PKG0-F1
#
_cell.length_a   1.000
_cell.length_b   1.000
_cell.length_c   1.000
_cell.angle_alpha   90.00
_cell.angle_beta   90.00
_cell.angle_gamma   90.00
#
_symmetry.space_group_name_H-M   'P 1'
#
loop_
_entity.id
_entity.type
_entity.pdbx_description
1 polymer ?
#
loop_
_entity_poly.entity_id
_entity_poly.type
_entity_poly.pdbx_seq_one_letter_code
_entity_poly.pdbx_strand_id
1 'polypeptide(L)'
;MALLIVPLSATAQSDITALANTTSDENGNYTFSNLPAGDYIISAAHYMTAMGGKWFVGGRYISVGDGEDLTDIDVWLDFGEAATAHNILNATIDPSGLTGTSSISGIALGAGKYGLGEAPKANATVIISSYFKGDLNGDDLLTPADALIALQMAVGTREPDLRGDMNFDGVVTSLDALMILQAV
;
A
#
# COMPACT_ATOMS: atom_id res chain seq x y z
N MET A 1 -19.21 44.50 -2.16
CA MET A 1 -18.02 43.85 -2.73
C MET A 1 -17.64 42.75 -1.76
N ALA A 2 -18.09 41.52 -2.01
CA ALA A 2 -17.84 40.39 -1.12
C ALA A 2 -16.50 39.74 -1.52
N LEU A 3 -15.61 39.55 -0.54
CA LEU A 3 -14.32 38.92 -0.73
C LEU A 3 -14.55 37.40 -0.78
N LEU A 4 -14.48 36.83 -1.98
CA LEU A 4 -14.47 35.39 -2.19
C LEU A 4 -13.09 34.87 -1.76
N ILE A 5 -12.96 34.35 -0.55
CA ILE A 5 -11.78 33.59 -0.15
C ILE A 5 -12.06 32.14 -0.55
N VAL A 6 -11.59 31.75 -1.73
CA VAL A 6 -11.40 30.33 -2.06
C VAL A 6 -10.06 29.96 -1.45
N PRO A 7 -9.98 29.11 -0.41
CA PRO A 7 -8.69 28.63 0.04
C PRO A 7 -8.07 27.79 -1.09
N LEU A 8 -6.97 28.33 -1.60
CA LEU A 8 -6.07 27.71 -2.55
C LEU A 8 -5.30 26.59 -1.84
N SER A 9 -5.47 25.37 -2.34
CA SER A 9 -4.56 24.23 -2.20
C SER A 9 -4.47 23.56 -0.82
N ALA A 10 -5.36 22.60 -0.55
CA ALA A 10 -4.89 21.35 0.04
C ALA A 10 -4.32 20.54 -1.14
N THR A 11 -3.00 20.52 -1.22
CA THR A 11 -2.20 19.61 -2.04
C THR A 11 -2.86 18.24 -2.10
N ALA A 12 -2.91 17.63 -3.28
CA ALA A 12 -3.27 16.22 -3.45
C ALA A 12 -2.41 15.40 -2.48
N GLN A 13 -2.97 15.15 -1.29
CA GLN A 13 -2.56 14.08 -0.42
C GLN A 13 -2.80 12.84 -1.27
N SER A 14 -1.78 12.00 -1.46
CA SER A 14 -2.01 10.68 -2.02
C SER A 14 -2.91 9.97 -1.00
N ASP A 15 -4.22 10.12 -1.16
CA ASP A 15 -5.23 9.54 -0.28
C ASP A 15 -5.13 8.04 -0.51
N ILE A 16 -4.36 7.37 0.35
CA ILE A 16 -4.32 5.91 0.33
C ILE A 16 -5.73 5.46 0.69
N THR A 17 -6.39 4.78 -0.24
CA THR A 17 -7.62 4.06 0.03
C THR A 17 -7.23 2.67 0.52
N ALA A 18 -7.41 2.42 1.81
CA ALA A 18 -7.16 1.12 2.43
C ALA A 18 -8.48 0.39 2.65
N LEU A 19 -8.46 -0.93 2.53
CA LEU A 19 -9.62 -1.77 2.80
C LEU A 19 -9.88 -1.88 4.30
N ALA A 20 -8.81 -1.95 5.08
CA ALA A 20 -8.86 -1.97 6.54
C ALA A 20 -7.64 -1.31 7.15
N ASN A 21 -7.81 -0.85 8.39
CA ASN A 21 -6.71 -0.53 9.27
C ASN A 21 -6.81 -1.35 10.56
N THR A 22 -5.67 -1.51 11.21
CA THR A 22 -5.56 -2.10 12.53
C THR A 22 -4.39 -1.46 13.26
N THR A 23 -4.32 -1.70 14.56
CA THR A 23 -3.19 -1.28 15.39
C THR A 23 -2.55 -2.55 15.94
N SER A 24 -1.24 -2.67 15.79
CA SER A 24 -0.52 -3.84 16.30
C SER A 24 -0.55 -3.92 17.83
N ASP A 25 -0.62 -5.15 18.35
CA ASP A 25 -0.66 -5.42 19.79
C ASP A 25 0.69 -5.20 20.50
N GLU A 26 0.78 -5.48 21.80
CA GLU A 26 2.01 -5.34 22.60
C GLU A 26 3.19 -6.16 22.05
N ASN A 27 2.91 -7.23 21.31
CA ASN A 27 3.87 -8.11 20.69
C ASN A 27 4.09 -7.78 19.20
N GLY A 28 3.52 -6.67 18.71
CA GLY A 28 3.60 -6.23 17.31
C GLY A 28 2.70 -7.01 16.36
N ASN A 29 1.86 -7.93 16.83
CA ASN A 29 1.01 -8.74 15.96
C ASN A 29 -0.10 -7.89 15.35
N TYR A 30 -0.46 -8.20 14.11
CA TYR A 30 -1.62 -7.66 13.43
C TYR A 30 -2.37 -8.76 12.66
N THR A 31 -3.63 -8.52 12.34
CA THR A 31 -4.45 -9.46 11.57
C THR A 31 -5.46 -8.71 10.72
N PHE A 32 -5.61 -9.14 9.47
CA PHE A 32 -6.68 -8.75 8.56
C PHE A 32 -7.46 -10.00 8.15
N SER A 33 -8.78 -9.89 8.09
CA SER A 33 -9.69 -10.99 7.77
C SER A 33 -10.73 -10.56 6.74
N ASN A 34 -11.44 -11.53 6.17
CA ASN A 34 -12.46 -11.34 5.14
C ASN A 34 -11.90 -10.74 3.84
N LEU A 35 -10.64 -11.08 3.54
CA LEU A 35 -9.97 -10.61 2.34
C LEU A 35 -10.42 -11.48 1.15
N PRO A 36 -10.87 -10.90 0.03
CA PRO A 36 -11.01 -11.65 -1.21
C PRO A 36 -9.65 -12.14 -1.71
N ALA A 37 -9.66 -13.17 -2.56
CA ALA A 37 -8.45 -13.58 -3.24
C ALA A 37 -7.91 -12.41 -4.09
N GLY A 38 -6.61 -12.14 -3.99
CA GLY A 38 -6.01 -11.03 -4.70
C GLY A 38 -4.67 -10.60 -4.14
N ASP A 39 -4.19 -9.52 -4.72
CA ASP A 39 -2.92 -8.89 -4.39
C ASP A 39 -3.15 -7.68 -3.47
N TYR A 40 -2.29 -7.54 -2.48
CA TYR A 40 -2.40 -6.53 -1.44
C TYR A 40 -1.04 -5.90 -1.13
N ILE A 41 -1.08 -4.63 -0.71
CA ILE A 41 0.03 -4.00 0.00
C ILE A 41 -0.39 -3.80 1.45
N ILE A 42 0.42 -4.35 2.36
CA ILE A 42 0.33 -4.06 3.78
C ILE A 42 1.33 -2.96 4.09
N SER A 43 0.86 -1.81 4.55
CA SER A 43 1.70 -0.68 4.95
C SER A 43 1.60 -0.47 6.45
N ALA A 44 2.73 -0.18 7.10
CA ALA A 44 2.76 0.09 8.54
C ALA A 44 3.50 1.39 8.84
N ALA A 45 3.01 2.12 9.84
CA ALA A 45 3.63 3.32 10.36
C ALA A 45 3.66 3.29 11.89
N HIS A 46 4.80 3.69 12.47
CA HIS A 46 4.97 3.77 13.92
C HIS A 46 5.77 5.01 14.30
N TYR A 47 5.30 5.73 15.32
CA TYR A 47 5.99 6.91 15.85
C TYR A 47 6.74 6.58 17.13
N MET A 48 8.06 6.77 17.13
CA MET A 48 8.90 6.49 18.29
C MET A 48 9.36 7.78 18.96
N THR A 49 8.75 8.09 20.12
CA THR A 49 9.11 9.25 20.95
C THR A 49 10.49 9.09 21.60
N ALA A 50 10.86 7.87 21.98
CA ALA A 50 12.12 7.55 22.67
C ALA A 50 13.39 7.91 21.87
N MET A 51 13.29 8.06 20.54
CA MET A 51 14.39 8.49 19.67
C MET A 51 14.27 9.95 19.20
N GLY A 52 13.63 10.81 20.01
CA GLY A 52 13.46 12.23 19.66
C GLY A 52 12.39 12.47 18.61
N GLY A 53 11.38 11.58 18.52
CA GLY A 53 10.24 11.73 17.62
C GLY A 53 10.57 11.35 16.18
N LYS A 54 10.83 10.06 15.94
CA LYS A 54 11.12 9.54 14.59
C LYS A 54 10.01 8.63 14.10
N TRP A 55 9.70 8.75 12.81
CA TRP A 55 8.78 7.87 12.11
C TRP A 55 9.52 6.64 11.59
N PHE A 56 8.86 5.49 11.76
CA PHE A 56 9.21 4.24 11.13
C PHE A 56 8.07 3.89 10.17
N VAL A 57 8.41 3.59 8.92
CA VAL A 57 7.43 3.18 7.89
C VAL A 57 7.93 1.95 7.18
N GLY A 58 7.00 1.12 6.75
CA GLY A 58 7.29 -0.14 6.07
C GLY A 58 6.14 -0.57 5.19
N GLY A 59 6.43 -1.42 4.21
CA GLY A 59 5.45 -1.96 3.30
C GLY A 59 5.80 -3.38 2.88
N ARG A 60 4.79 -4.22 2.65
CA ARG A 60 4.96 -5.58 2.14
C ARG A 60 3.88 -5.89 1.11
N TYR A 61 4.32 -6.29 -0.07
CA TYR A 61 3.46 -6.86 -1.09
C TYR A 61 3.17 -8.34 -0.77
N ILE A 62 1.93 -8.76 -0.95
CA ILE A 62 1.50 -10.13 -0.71
C ILE A 62 0.33 -10.49 -1.62
N SER A 63 0.33 -11.74 -2.10
CA SER A 63 -0.79 -12.33 -2.83
C SER A 63 -1.44 -13.39 -1.94
N VAL A 64 -2.76 -13.40 -1.89
CA VAL A 64 -3.53 -14.38 -1.11
C VAL A 64 -4.59 -15.05 -2.01
N GLY A 65 -4.65 -16.37 -1.94
CA GLY A 65 -5.66 -17.19 -2.61
C GLY A 65 -7.02 -17.15 -1.91
N ASP A 66 -8.03 -17.76 -2.54
CA ASP A 66 -9.39 -17.86 -1.97
C ASP A 66 -9.41 -18.81 -0.77
N GLY A 67 -9.92 -18.32 0.38
CA GLY A 67 -9.95 -19.06 1.64
C GLY A 67 -8.58 -19.38 2.23
N GLU A 68 -7.54 -18.66 1.83
CA GLU A 68 -6.18 -18.86 2.33
C GLU A 68 -5.93 -18.05 3.61
N ASP A 69 -5.36 -18.71 4.62
CA ASP A 69 -4.93 -18.08 5.87
C ASP A 69 -3.40 -17.97 5.88
N LEU A 70 -2.90 -16.78 5.58
CA LEU A 70 -1.46 -16.50 5.59
C LEU A 70 -1.02 -16.05 6.99
N THR A 71 -0.12 -16.82 7.58
CA THR A 71 0.56 -16.49 8.85
C THR A 71 2.02 -16.13 8.61
N ASP A 72 2.68 -15.57 9.62
CA ASP A 72 4.11 -15.20 9.58
C ASP A 72 4.44 -14.19 8.46
N ILE A 73 3.47 -13.33 8.14
CA ILE A 73 3.60 -12.25 7.17
C ILE A 73 4.13 -11.01 7.89
N ASP A 74 5.44 -10.93 8.10
CA ASP A 74 6.03 -9.81 8.83
C ASP A 74 6.21 -8.55 7.98
N VAL A 75 5.87 -7.39 8.54
CA VAL A 75 6.09 -6.08 7.92
C VAL A 75 7.30 -5.43 8.56
N TRP A 76 8.31 -5.15 7.75
CA TRP A 76 9.54 -4.50 8.19
C TRP A 76 9.43 -2.99 8.08
N LEU A 77 9.55 -2.29 9.20
CA LEU A 77 9.57 -0.85 9.28
C LEU A 77 11.02 -0.35 9.46
N ASP A 78 11.41 0.62 8.64
CA ASP A 78 12.67 1.35 8.79
C ASP A 78 12.38 2.85 8.92
N PHE A 79 13.39 3.69 9.14
CA PHE A 79 13.26 5.13 9.21
C PHE A 79 12.51 5.68 7.99
N GLY A 80 11.40 6.34 8.27
CA GLY A 80 10.50 6.91 7.29
C GLY A 80 10.39 8.41 7.39
N GLU A 81 9.91 9.03 6.31
CA GLU A 81 9.48 10.41 6.33
C GLU A 81 8.13 10.57 7.02
N ALA A 82 7.94 11.72 7.66
CA ALA A 82 6.67 12.05 8.27
C ALA A 82 5.54 12.07 7.25
N ALA A 83 5.76 12.57 6.03
CA ALA A 83 4.73 12.64 5.00
C ALA A 83 4.14 11.25 4.68
N THR A 84 5.00 10.25 4.45
CA THR A 84 4.58 8.86 4.22
C THR A 84 3.82 8.28 5.41
N ALA A 85 4.29 8.52 6.63
CA ALA A 85 3.60 8.05 7.82
C ALA A 85 2.21 8.68 7.98
N HIS A 86 2.08 9.98 7.72
CA HIS A 86 0.78 10.66 7.77
C HIS A 86 -0.18 10.15 6.68
N ASN A 87 0.32 9.77 5.49
CA ASN A 87 -0.52 9.15 4.47
C ASN A 87 -1.08 7.80 4.93
N ILE A 88 -0.28 6.99 5.65
CA ILE A 88 -0.74 5.71 6.22
C ILE A 88 -1.75 5.95 7.35
N LEU A 89 -1.48 6.90 8.23
CA LEU A 89 -2.34 7.23 9.39
C LEU A 89 -3.68 7.83 8.96
N ASN A 90 -3.65 8.67 7.93
CA ASN A 90 -4.83 9.36 7.41
C ASN A 90 -5.44 8.61 6.21
N ALA A 91 -5.09 7.34 6.00
CA ALA A 91 -5.65 6.54 4.92
C ALA A 91 -7.18 6.52 5.03
N THR A 92 -7.87 6.70 3.90
CA THR A 92 -9.32 6.55 3.83
C THR A 92 -9.64 5.08 3.88
N ILE A 93 -10.51 4.67 4.81
CA ILE A 93 -10.89 3.26 4.96
C ILE A 93 -12.18 2.99 4.18
N ASP A 94 -12.06 2.15 3.15
CA ASP A 94 -13.19 1.63 2.38
C ASP A 94 -13.28 0.10 2.54
N PRO A 95 -14.05 -0.39 3.53
CA PRO A 95 -14.18 -1.82 3.78
C PRO A 95 -15.13 -2.53 2.80
N SER A 96 -15.69 -1.83 1.80
CA SER A 96 -16.69 -2.40 0.89
C SER A 96 -16.17 -3.63 0.11
N GLY A 97 -14.86 -3.72 -0.10
CA GLY A 97 -14.19 -4.86 -0.73
C GLY A 97 -13.91 -6.06 0.18
N LEU A 98 -14.17 -6.00 1.50
CA LEU A 98 -13.88 -7.09 2.45
C LEU A 98 -14.96 -8.19 2.44
N THR A 99 -15.19 -8.80 1.29
CA THR A 99 -16.23 -9.82 1.09
C THR A 99 -15.69 -11.24 0.97
N GLY A 100 -14.38 -11.44 1.13
CA GLY A 100 -13.75 -12.75 1.00
C GLY A 100 -13.73 -13.56 2.27
N THR A 101 -12.96 -14.63 2.24
CA THR A 101 -12.83 -15.61 3.34
C THR A 101 -11.39 -15.79 3.81
N SER A 102 -10.43 -15.12 3.15
CA SER A 102 -9.01 -15.24 3.43
C SER A 102 -8.58 -14.33 4.60
N SER A 103 -7.44 -14.66 5.20
CA SER A 103 -6.84 -13.87 6.27
C SER A 103 -5.33 -13.71 6.12
N ILE A 104 -4.81 -12.59 6.62
CA ILE A 104 -3.38 -12.32 6.66
C ILE A 104 -3.00 -11.85 8.06
N SER A 105 -1.98 -12.47 8.64
CA SER A 105 -1.47 -12.16 9.98
C SER A 105 0.06 -12.23 10.02
N GLY A 106 0.64 -11.43 10.90
CA GLY A 106 2.09 -11.40 11.14
C GLY A 106 2.47 -10.30 12.11
N ILE A 107 3.75 -9.92 12.11
CA ILE A 107 4.31 -8.99 13.09
C ILE A 107 4.84 -7.73 12.39
N ALA A 108 4.52 -6.56 12.95
CA ALA A 108 5.17 -5.31 12.61
C ALA A 108 6.54 -5.24 13.31
N LEU A 109 7.62 -5.39 12.56
CA LEU A 109 9.00 -5.44 13.08
C LEU A 109 9.76 -4.18 12.68
N GLY A 110 10.44 -3.53 13.64
CA GLY A 110 11.40 -2.49 13.31
C GLY A 110 12.74 -3.07 12.91
N ALA A 111 13.24 -2.69 11.74
CA ALA A 111 14.61 -2.98 11.34
C ALA A 111 15.58 -2.23 12.26
N GLY A 112 16.32 -2.97 13.08
CA GLY A 112 17.41 -2.43 13.86
C GLY A 112 18.62 -2.14 12.96
N LYS A 113 19.04 -0.87 12.85
CA LYS A 113 20.33 -0.56 12.23
C LYS A 113 21.45 -1.20 13.07
N TYR A 114 22.43 -1.81 12.40
CA TYR A 114 23.61 -2.48 13.00
C TYR A 114 23.35 -3.86 13.65
N GLY A 115 22.30 -4.59 13.28
CA GLY A 115 22.05 -5.92 13.86
C GLY A 115 21.64 -5.88 15.33
N LEU A 116 21.14 -4.74 15.81
CA LEU A 116 20.67 -4.53 17.18
C LEU A 116 19.23 -5.03 17.40
N GLY A 117 18.87 -6.11 16.71
CA GLY A 117 17.64 -6.86 16.94
C GLY A 117 16.43 -6.39 16.16
N GLU A 118 15.59 -7.37 15.88
CA GLU A 118 14.21 -7.23 15.42
C GLU A 118 13.39 -6.81 16.64
N ALA A 119 12.79 -5.63 16.60
CA ALA A 119 11.98 -5.15 17.70
C ALA A 119 10.52 -5.09 17.25
N PRO A 120 9.64 -5.94 17.81
CA PRO A 120 8.21 -5.80 17.58
C PRO A 120 7.75 -4.39 17.93
N LYS A 121 6.95 -3.82 17.04
CA LYS A 121 6.42 -2.47 17.16
C LYS A 121 5.00 -2.55 17.64
N ALA A 122 4.82 -2.42 18.95
CA ALA A 122 3.52 -2.23 19.54
C ALA A 122 2.93 -0.87 19.16
N ASN A 123 1.61 -0.79 19.01
CA ASN A 123 0.90 0.43 18.61
C ASN A 123 1.36 1.01 17.26
N ALA A 124 1.84 0.16 16.35
CA ALA A 124 2.02 0.55 14.96
C ALA A 124 0.66 0.55 14.26
N THR A 125 0.36 1.58 13.49
CA THR A 125 -0.81 1.58 12.59
C THR A 125 -0.45 0.76 11.38
N VAL A 126 -1.22 -0.29 11.11
CA VAL A 126 -1.06 -1.15 9.95
C VAL A 126 -2.32 -1.01 9.09
N ILE A 127 -2.14 -0.80 7.80
CA ILE A 127 -3.22 -0.73 6.82
C ILE A 127 -3.00 -1.79 5.75
N ILE A 128 -4.08 -2.25 5.15
CA ILE A 128 -4.05 -3.10 3.97
C ILE A 128 -4.83 -2.43 2.85
N SER A 129 -4.21 -2.29 1.69
CA SER A 129 -4.84 -1.77 0.47
C SER A 129 -4.81 -2.82 -0.62
N SER A 130 -5.83 -2.84 -1.48
CA SER A 130 -5.78 -3.61 -2.72
C SER A 130 -4.56 -3.19 -3.54
N TYR A 131 -3.95 -4.14 -4.21
CA TYR A 131 -2.92 -3.89 -5.20
C TYR A 131 -3.34 -4.59 -6.48
N PHE A 132 -4.11 -3.90 -7.32
CA PHE A 132 -4.44 -4.46 -8.62
C PHE A 132 -3.27 -4.26 -9.58
N LYS A 133 -2.53 -5.34 -9.84
CA LYS A 133 -1.49 -5.33 -10.88
C LYS A 133 -2.14 -4.99 -12.23
N GLY A 134 -1.58 -4.01 -12.92
CA GLY A 134 -2.11 -3.50 -14.17
C GLY A 134 -3.19 -2.44 -14.03
N ASP A 135 -3.78 -2.19 -12.86
CA ASP A 135 -4.67 -1.04 -12.64
C ASP A 135 -3.82 0.21 -12.39
N LEU A 136 -3.70 1.03 -13.44
CA LEU A 136 -2.86 2.21 -13.46
C LEU A 136 -3.64 3.50 -13.19
N ASN A 137 -4.97 3.41 -13.20
CA ASN A 137 -5.87 4.53 -12.97
C ASN A 137 -6.48 4.52 -11.55
N GLY A 138 -6.44 3.39 -10.86
CA GLY A 138 -6.86 3.21 -9.47
C GLY A 138 -8.38 3.04 -9.31
N ASP A 139 -9.08 2.54 -10.33
CA ASP A 139 -10.53 2.28 -10.27
C ASP A 139 -10.88 0.82 -9.92
N ASP A 140 -9.88 0.04 -9.51
CA ASP A 140 -9.99 -1.40 -9.19
C ASP A 140 -10.52 -2.23 -10.37
N LEU A 141 -10.47 -1.70 -11.60
CA LEU A 141 -10.87 -2.38 -12.83
C LEU A 141 -9.70 -2.43 -13.79
N LEU A 142 -9.39 -3.63 -14.29
CA LEU A 142 -8.47 -3.74 -15.42
C LEU A 142 -9.23 -3.38 -16.71
N THR A 143 -8.84 -2.29 -17.36
CA THR A 143 -9.50 -1.82 -18.59
C THR A 143 -8.49 -1.39 -19.66
N PRO A 144 -8.93 -1.14 -20.91
CA PRO A 144 -8.07 -0.51 -21.90
C PRO A 144 -7.56 0.88 -21.49
N ALA A 145 -8.18 1.55 -20.51
CA ALA A 145 -7.67 2.81 -19.97
C ALA A 145 -6.32 2.62 -19.27
N ASP A 146 -6.13 1.49 -18.60
CA ASP A 146 -4.86 1.16 -17.95
C ASP A 146 -3.78 0.82 -18.96
N ALA A 147 -4.12 0.09 -20.02
CA ALA A 147 -3.21 -0.16 -21.13
C ALA A 147 -2.73 1.16 -21.78
N LEU A 148 -3.62 2.17 -21.89
CA LEU A 148 -3.25 3.49 -22.38
C LEU A 148 -2.27 4.19 -21.43
N ILE A 149 -2.48 4.10 -20.12
CA ILE A 149 -1.58 4.68 -19.12
C ILE A 149 -0.20 3.98 -19.16
N ALA A 150 -0.15 2.66 -19.32
CA ALA A 150 1.09 1.91 -19.51
C ALA A 150 1.85 2.35 -20.77
N LEU A 151 1.13 2.59 -21.88
CA LEU A 151 1.73 3.15 -23.10
C LEU A 151 2.31 4.55 -22.84
N GLN A 152 1.61 5.40 -22.10
CA GLN A 152 2.08 6.75 -21.72
C GLN A 152 3.39 6.70 -20.91
N MET A 153 3.53 5.71 -20.02
CA MET A 153 4.77 5.45 -19.26
C MET A 153 5.89 4.97 -20.20
N ALA A 154 5.59 4.02 -21.10
CA ALA A 154 6.56 3.49 -22.05
C ALA A 154 7.16 4.56 -22.98
N VAL A 155 6.36 5.58 -23.34
CA VAL A 155 6.83 6.73 -24.15
C VAL A 155 7.39 7.89 -23.30
N GLY A 156 7.43 7.76 -21.98
CA GLY A 156 8.01 8.74 -21.05
C GLY A 156 7.15 9.99 -20.82
N THR A 157 5.85 9.94 -21.15
CA THR A 157 4.91 11.05 -20.91
C THR A 157 4.29 11.04 -19.52
N ARG A 158 4.53 9.97 -18.75
CA ARG A 158 4.06 9.78 -17.38
C ARG A 158 5.15 9.11 -16.55
N GLU A 159 5.18 9.43 -15.25
CA GLU A 159 6.07 8.78 -14.29
C GLU A 159 5.86 7.26 -14.26
N PRO A 160 6.94 6.44 -14.23
CA PRO A 160 6.83 4.99 -14.15
C PRO A 160 6.07 4.54 -12.90
N ASP A 161 5.17 3.58 -13.09
CA ASP A 161 4.44 2.90 -12.02
C ASP A 161 4.59 1.40 -12.19
N LEU A 162 5.23 0.74 -11.23
CA LEU A 162 5.50 -0.69 -11.28
C LEU A 162 4.25 -1.56 -11.19
N ARG A 163 3.07 -1.00 -10.85
CA ARG A 163 1.79 -1.69 -11.08
C ARG A 163 1.62 -2.07 -12.54
N GLY A 164 2.12 -1.26 -13.45
CA GLY A 164 2.06 -1.47 -14.89
C GLY A 164 3.14 -2.42 -15.43
N ASP A 165 4.09 -2.88 -14.62
CA ASP A 165 5.12 -3.83 -15.03
C ASP A 165 4.54 -5.26 -14.96
N MET A 166 3.88 -5.68 -16.04
CA MET A 166 3.11 -6.92 -16.09
C MET A 166 4.00 -8.16 -16.17
N ASN A 167 5.23 -8.03 -16.69
CA ASN A 167 6.18 -9.14 -16.83
C ASN A 167 7.26 -9.20 -15.72
N PHE A 168 7.30 -8.22 -14.82
CA PHE A 168 8.26 -8.08 -13.71
C PHE A 168 9.73 -7.90 -14.17
N ASP A 169 9.96 -7.29 -15.33
CA ASP A 169 11.32 -6.96 -15.79
C ASP A 169 11.87 -5.65 -15.20
N GLY A 170 11.06 -4.96 -14.39
CA GLY A 170 11.38 -3.72 -13.70
C GLY A 170 11.14 -2.47 -14.53
N VAL A 171 10.58 -2.58 -15.75
CA VAL A 171 10.26 -1.44 -16.61
C VAL A 171 8.87 -1.57 -17.22
N VAL A 172 8.13 -0.46 -17.28
CA VAL A 172 6.83 -0.43 -17.98
C VAL A 172 7.06 -0.12 -19.45
N THR A 173 6.75 -1.09 -20.31
CA THR A 173 6.91 -1.00 -21.76
C THR A 173 5.59 -1.17 -22.51
N SER A 174 5.63 -1.06 -23.84
CA SER A 174 4.47 -1.40 -24.67
C SER A 174 4.08 -2.88 -24.59
N LEU A 175 4.99 -3.76 -24.15
CA LEU A 175 4.67 -5.17 -23.90
C LEU A 175 3.72 -5.29 -22.71
N ASP A 176 3.96 -4.53 -21.64
CA ASP A 176 3.09 -4.57 -20.46
C ASP A 176 1.71 -3.99 -20.74
N ALA A 177 1.64 -2.92 -21.52
CA ALA A 177 0.38 -2.40 -22.02
C ALA A 177 -0.41 -3.45 -22.83
N LEU A 178 0.29 -4.25 -23.64
CA LEU A 178 -0.33 -5.36 -24.36
C LEU A 178 -0.82 -6.45 -23.41
N MET A 179 -0.04 -6.77 -22.37
CA MET A 179 -0.43 -7.76 -21.35
C MET A 179 -1.67 -7.30 -20.57
N ILE A 180 -1.79 -6.01 -20.25
CA ILE A 180 -3.01 -5.42 -19.69
C ILE A 180 -4.17 -5.63 -20.67
N LEU A 181 -4.02 -5.25 -21.95
CA LEU A 181 -5.09 -5.37 -22.94
C LEU A 181 -5.51 -6.82 -23.24
N GLN A 182 -4.65 -7.79 -22.97
CA GLN A 182 -4.97 -9.22 -23.10
C GLN A 182 -5.65 -9.81 -21.87
N ALA A 183 -5.58 -9.12 -20.73
CA ALA A 183 -6.15 -9.55 -19.45
C ALA A 183 -7.54 -8.93 -19.17
N VAL A 184 -8.04 -8.06 -20.06
CA VAL A 184 -9.39 -7.44 -19.99
C VAL A 184 -10.45 -8.20 -20.79
#